data_AF-A0A958R4W9-F1
#
_entry.id   AF-A0A958R4W9-F1
#
_cell.length_a   1.000
_cell.length_b   1.000
_cell.length_c   1.000
_cell.angle_alpha   90.00
_cell.angle_beta   90.00
_cell.angle_gamma   90.00
#
_symmetry.space_group_name_H-M   'P 1'
#
loop_
_entity.id
_entity.type
_entity.pdbx_description
1 polymer ?
#
loop_
_entity_poly.entity_id
_entity_poly.type
_entity_poly.pdbx_seq_one_letter_code
_entity_poly.pdbx_strand_id
1 'polypeptide(L)'
;MKIFNQVPMYAKPDCKFSFQDINPQNTYPLSESLIREYKIKQIKLLNNLLEKYDFNLYDPLAIILRNGEHHYIVPPVLEIHDSKLIVAEGHTRLFIANNKRVKKIRCVVIEGVGVEPISPPTNWNDIETAPYGVSRDFVPNEGYLKRLRKIEKYMHMAKWYNIVREFK
;
A
#
# COMPACT_ATOMS: atom_id res chain seq x y z
N MET A 1 3.42 -12.34 8.48
CA MET A 1 2.86 -11.25 9.32
C MET A 1 3.85 -10.57 10.24
N LYS A 2 4.86 -11.24 10.81
CA LYS A 2 5.87 -10.63 11.71
C LYS A 2 6.49 -9.32 11.20
N ILE A 3 6.62 -9.13 9.89
CA ILE A 3 7.15 -7.90 9.28
C ILE A 3 6.29 -6.66 9.58
N PHE A 4 4.97 -6.81 9.73
CA PHE A 4 4.09 -5.70 10.12
C PHE A 4 4.28 -5.28 11.57
N ASN A 5 4.79 -6.14 12.45
CA ASN A 5 5.14 -5.76 13.83
C ASN A 5 6.32 -4.77 13.88
N GLN A 6 7.04 -4.58 12.78
CA GLN A 6 8.07 -3.55 12.68
C GLN A 6 7.49 -2.14 12.45
N VAL A 7 6.24 -2.07 12.00
CA VAL A 7 5.51 -0.80 11.85
C VAL A 7 5.03 -0.39 13.25
N PRO A 8 5.50 0.74 13.83
CA PRO A 8 5.28 1.05 15.24
C PRO A 8 3.82 1.05 15.68
N MET A 9 2.91 1.50 14.82
CA MET A 9 1.46 1.54 15.13
C MET A 9 0.79 0.16 15.10
N TYR A 10 1.40 -0.84 14.46
CA TYR A 10 0.89 -2.21 14.43
C TYR A 10 1.60 -3.14 15.40
N ALA A 11 2.63 -2.67 16.11
CA ALA A 11 3.35 -3.45 17.12
C ALA A 11 2.52 -3.66 18.41
N LYS A 12 1.33 -3.05 18.51
CA LYS A 12 0.44 -3.16 19.66
C LYS A 12 -0.18 -4.57 19.74
N PRO A 13 -0.39 -5.12 20.95
CA PRO A 13 -0.90 -6.48 21.12
C PRO A 13 -2.31 -6.69 20.56
N ASP A 14 -3.11 -5.63 20.47
CA ASP A 14 -4.49 -5.69 19.97
C ASP A 14 -4.55 -5.78 18.43
N CYS A 15 -3.44 -5.51 17.74
CA CYS A 15 -3.40 -5.58 16.29
C CYS A 15 -3.38 -7.04 15.80
N LYS A 16 -4.41 -7.43 15.05
CA LYS A 16 -4.53 -8.75 14.43
C LYS A 16 -4.40 -8.63 12.93
N PHE A 17 -3.67 -9.57 12.32
CA PHE A 17 -3.40 -9.59 10.90
C PHE A 17 -4.03 -10.82 10.28
N SER A 18 -4.68 -10.66 9.13
CA SER A 18 -5.23 -11.77 8.34
C SER A 18 -5.02 -11.53 6.85
N PHE A 19 -4.99 -12.62 6.08
CA PHE A 19 -5.18 -12.53 4.63
C PHE A 19 -6.66 -12.73 4.33
N GLN A 20 -7.24 -11.83 3.55
CA GLN A 20 -8.65 -11.92 3.17
C GLN A 20 -8.81 -11.61 1.68
N ASP A 21 -9.77 -12.28 1.06
CA ASP A 21 -10.18 -11.98 -0.31
C ASP A 21 -11.24 -10.88 -0.28
N ILE A 22 -10.84 -9.68 -0.68
CA ILE A 22 -11.64 -8.45 -0.57
C ILE A 22 -12.13 -8.03 -1.94
N ASN A 23 -13.39 -7.59 -2.00
CA ASN A 23 -13.92 -6.89 -3.15
C ASN A 23 -13.39 -5.43 -3.13
N PRO A 24 -12.57 -4.98 -4.10
CA PRO A 24 -11.99 -3.63 -4.12
C PRO A 24 -13.03 -2.49 -4.05
N GLN A 25 -14.26 -2.77 -4.49
CA GLN A 25 -15.38 -1.84 -4.48
C GLN A 25 -15.90 -1.58 -3.05
N ASN A 26 -15.51 -2.43 -2.08
CA ASN A 26 -15.87 -2.31 -0.67
C ASN A 26 -14.71 -1.74 0.18
N THR A 27 -13.71 -1.10 -0.45
CA THR A 27 -12.59 -0.45 0.27
C THR A 27 -12.65 1.06 0.12
N TYR A 28 -12.11 1.77 1.11
CA TYR A 28 -12.15 3.22 1.18
C TYR A 28 -10.74 3.82 1.13
N PRO A 29 -10.33 4.47 0.02
CA PRO A 29 -9.06 5.19 -0.02
C PRO A 29 -9.06 6.40 0.91
N LEU A 30 -7.87 6.89 1.23
CA LEU A 30 -7.73 8.13 2.00
C LEU A 30 -7.95 9.35 1.08
N SER A 31 -8.65 10.39 1.53
CA SER A 31 -9.03 11.57 0.73
C SER A 31 -7.82 12.35 0.18
N GLU A 32 -6.72 12.37 0.93
CA GLU A 32 -5.48 13.00 0.48
C GLU A 32 -4.63 12.09 -0.43
N SER A 33 -5.12 10.91 -0.79
CA SER A 33 -4.42 10.04 -1.74
C SER A 33 -4.48 10.61 -3.15
N LEU A 34 -3.36 10.50 -3.86
CA LEU A 34 -3.25 10.89 -5.26
C LEU A 34 -2.71 9.70 -6.05
N ILE A 35 -3.43 9.25 -7.07
CA ILE A 35 -2.97 8.17 -7.92
C ILE A 35 -2.11 8.76 -9.03
N ARG A 36 -0.80 8.51 -8.95
CA ARG A 36 0.15 9.02 -9.94
C ARG A 36 0.18 8.12 -11.16
N GLU A 37 0.11 8.67 -12.36
CA GLU A 37 0.10 7.87 -13.60
C GLU A 37 1.31 6.94 -13.73
N TYR A 38 2.50 7.36 -13.30
CA TYR A 38 3.68 6.50 -13.34
C TYR A 38 3.56 5.29 -12.41
N LYS A 39 2.85 5.42 -11.27
CA LYS A 39 2.56 4.28 -10.38
C LYS A 39 1.63 3.30 -11.09
N ILE A 40 0.65 3.78 -11.85
CA ILE A 40 -0.22 2.90 -12.67
C ILE A 40 0.61 2.13 -13.69
N LYS A 41 1.52 2.81 -14.42
CA LYS A 41 2.42 2.17 -15.38
C LYS A 41 3.33 1.13 -14.71
N GLN A 42 3.90 1.44 -13.53
CA GLN A 42 4.72 0.53 -12.75
C GLN A 42 3.95 -0.74 -12.34
N ILE A 43 2.70 -0.59 -11.86
CA ILE A 43 1.88 -1.75 -11.49
C ILE A 43 1.54 -2.61 -12.72
N LYS A 44 1.24 -2.00 -13.87
CA LYS A 44 1.00 -2.76 -15.12
C LYS A 44 2.24 -3.54 -15.56
N LEU A 45 3.43 -2.91 -15.51
CA LEU A 45 4.70 -3.57 -15.82
C LEU A 45 4.96 -4.75 -14.89
N LEU A 46 4.77 -4.54 -13.57
CA LEU A 46 4.93 -5.60 -12.58
C LEU A 46 3.95 -6.75 -12.83
N ASN A 47 2.66 -6.46 -13.07
CA ASN A 47 1.65 -7.49 -13.33
C ASN A 47 2.01 -8.34 -14.55
N ASN A 48 2.39 -7.71 -15.67
CA ASN A 48 2.78 -8.42 -16.88
C ASN A 48 4.01 -9.31 -16.65
N LEU A 49 4.97 -8.85 -15.84
CA LEU A 49 6.14 -9.64 -15.47
C LEU A 49 5.75 -10.85 -14.63
N LEU A 50 4.88 -10.68 -13.62
CA LEU A 50 4.44 -11.76 -12.74
C LEU A 50 3.61 -12.81 -13.49
N GLU A 51 2.69 -12.37 -14.36
CA GLU A 51 1.88 -13.27 -15.19
C GLU A 51 2.72 -14.16 -16.10
N LYS A 52 3.87 -13.66 -16.61
CA LYS A 52 4.81 -14.47 -17.41
C LYS A 52 5.38 -15.67 -16.65
N TYR A 53 5.39 -15.62 -15.32
CA TYR A 53 5.92 -16.68 -14.46
C TYR A 53 4.84 -17.28 -13.55
N ASP A 54 3.57 -17.17 -13.95
CA ASP A 54 2.41 -17.73 -13.22
C ASP A 54 2.28 -17.23 -11.76
N PHE A 55 2.76 -16.02 -11.49
CA PHE A 55 2.56 -15.36 -10.19
C PHE A 55 1.40 -14.37 -10.23
N ASN A 56 0.65 -14.31 -9.12
CA ASN A 56 -0.43 -13.34 -8.94
C ASN A 56 0.08 -12.06 -8.26
N LEU A 57 -0.29 -10.89 -8.79
CA LEU A 57 0.06 -9.58 -8.24
C LEU A 57 -0.39 -9.36 -6.80
N TYR A 58 -1.46 -10.02 -6.38
CA TYR A 58 -2.07 -9.86 -5.06
C TYR A 58 -1.66 -10.95 -4.08
N ASP A 59 -0.80 -11.89 -4.47
CA ASP A 59 -0.23 -12.85 -3.54
C ASP A 59 1.05 -12.30 -2.88
N PRO A 60 1.36 -12.71 -1.64
CA PRO A 60 2.64 -12.38 -1.02
C PRO A 60 3.77 -13.05 -1.79
N LEU A 61 4.70 -12.25 -2.31
CA LEU A 61 5.83 -12.72 -3.09
C LEU A 61 7.15 -12.20 -2.52
N ALA A 62 8.16 -13.05 -2.50
CA ALA A 62 9.55 -12.64 -2.27
C ALA A 62 10.30 -12.73 -3.61
N ILE A 63 10.93 -11.64 -4.02
CA ILE A 63 11.79 -11.60 -5.20
C ILE A 63 13.24 -11.41 -4.79
N ILE A 64 14.12 -12.10 -5.49
CA ILE A 64 15.57 -11.95 -5.36
C ILE A 64 16.06 -11.31 -6.65
N LEU A 65 16.64 -10.12 -6.54
CA LEU A 65 17.22 -9.41 -7.67
C LEU A 65 18.58 -10.01 -8.03
N ARG A 66 19.06 -9.75 -9.25
CA ARG A 66 20.35 -10.27 -9.74
C ARG A 66 21.54 -9.86 -8.87
N ASN A 67 21.45 -8.72 -8.17
CA ASN A 67 22.46 -8.24 -7.22
C ASN A 67 22.35 -8.90 -5.82
N GLY A 68 21.46 -9.88 -5.64
CA GLY A 68 21.22 -10.56 -4.37
C GLY A 68 20.33 -9.79 -3.40
N GLU A 69 19.74 -8.65 -3.80
CA GLU A 69 18.79 -7.93 -2.94
C GLU A 69 17.45 -8.63 -2.89
N HIS A 70 16.87 -8.70 -1.69
CA HIS A 70 15.58 -9.34 -1.44
C HIS A 70 14.50 -8.27 -1.29
N HIS A 71 13.38 -8.46 -1.98
CA HIS A 71 12.21 -7.59 -1.83
C HIS A 71 10.97 -8.42 -1.57
N TYR A 72 10.12 -7.93 -0.67
CA TYR A 72 8.79 -8.46 -0.46
C TYR A 72 7.78 -7.62 -1.21
N ILE A 73 7.01 -8.25 -2.08
CA ILE A 73 5.79 -7.69 -2.65
C ILE A 73 4.66 -8.21 -1.79
N VAL A 74 4.15 -7.35 -0.91
CA VAL A 74 3.00 -7.69 -0.07
C VAL A 74 1.71 -7.32 -0.79
N PRO A 75 0.60 -8.06 -0.59
CA PRO A 75 -0.71 -7.66 -1.07
C PRO A 75 -1.11 -6.28 -0.53
N PRO A 76 -2.10 -5.59 -1.12
CA PRO A 76 -2.62 -4.35 -0.56
C PRO A 76 -3.00 -4.51 0.92
N VAL A 77 -2.76 -3.45 1.69
CA VAL A 77 -2.94 -3.47 3.15
C VAL A 77 -4.12 -2.60 3.52
N LEU A 78 -5.06 -3.18 4.26
CA LEU A 78 -6.29 -2.56 4.71
C LEU A 78 -6.31 -2.55 6.24
N GLU A 79 -6.81 -1.46 6.81
CA GLU A 79 -7.10 -1.35 8.25
C GLU A 79 -8.61 -1.32 8.45
N ILE A 80 -9.11 -2.02 9.47
CA ILE A 80 -10.50 -1.92 9.89
C ILE A 80 -10.66 -0.75 10.87
N HIS A 81 -11.44 0.26 10.48
CA HIS A 81 -11.86 1.38 11.32
C HIS A 81 -13.36 1.58 11.14
N ASP A 82 -14.14 1.64 12.23
CA ASP A 82 -15.60 1.81 12.18
C ASP A 82 -16.31 0.88 11.16
N SER A 83 -15.91 -0.39 11.14
CA SER A 83 -16.40 -1.41 10.19
C SER A 83 -16.10 -1.14 8.71
N LYS A 84 -15.22 -0.18 8.39
CA LYS A 84 -14.76 0.14 7.03
C LYS A 84 -13.35 -0.40 6.79
N LEU A 85 -13.11 -0.89 5.57
CA LEU A 85 -11.80 -1.31 5.10
C LEU A 85 -11.05 -0.11 4.50
N ILE A 86 -10.25 0.57 5.31
CA ILE A 86 -9.50 1.76 4.91
C ILE A 86 -8.15 1.34 4.32
N VAL A 87 -7.79 1.94 3.19
CA VAL A 87 -6.51 1.63 2.52
C VAL A 87 -5.33 2.23 3.28
N ALA A 88 -4.44 1.38 3.80
CA ALA A 88 -3.19 1.80 4.43
C ALA A 88 -2.01 1.77 3.44
N GLU A 89 -1.99 0.78 2.53
CA GLU A 89 -0.98 0.64 1.48
C GLU A 89 -1.58 -0.05 0.25
N GLY A 90 -0.99 0.20 -0.93
CA GLY A 90 -1.49 -0.39 -2.18
C GLY A 90 -2.60 0.40 -2.88
N HIS A 91 -2.77 1.69 -2.58
CA HIS A 91 -3.77 2.59 -3.19
C HIS A 91 -3.89 2.43 -4.72
N THR A 92 -2.77 2.47 -5.44
CA THR A 92 -2.78 2.33 -6.91
C THR A 92 -3.23 0.95 -7.39
N ARG A 93 -2.87 -0.12 -6.66
CA ARG A 93 -3.27 -1.49 -7.01
C ARG A 93 -4.77 -1.67 -6.82
N LEU A 94 -5.30 -1.21 -5.68
CA LEU A 94 -6.74 -1.23 -5.40
C LEU A 94 -7.53 -0.34 -6.36
N PHE A 95 -7.05 0.85 -6.69
CA PHE A 95 -7.67 1.73 -7.68
C PHE A 95 -7.82 1.05 -9.05
N ILE A 96 -6.75 0.40 -9.54
CA ILE A 96 -6.78 -0.35 -10.80
C ILE A 96 -7.77 -1.51 -10.72
N ALA A 97 -7.77 -2.27 -9.61
CA ALA A 97 -8.67 -3.40 -9.41
C ALA A 97 -10.15 -2.97 -9.35
N ASN A 98 -10.43 -1.86 -8.66
CA ASN A 98 -11.75 -1.23 -8.58
C ASN A 98 -12.25 -0.80 -9.97
N ASN A 99 -11.43 -0.10 -10.75
CA ASN A 99 -11.80 0.37 -12.09
C ASN A 99 -12.02 -0.79 -13.08
N LYS A 100 -11.26 -1.88 -12.93
CA LYS A 100 -11.46 -3.12 -13.69
C LYS A 100 -12.62 -3.97 -13.20
N ARG A 101 -13.30 -3.56 -12.12
CA ARG A 101 -14.40 -4.30 -11.47
C ARG A 101 -14.01 -5.73 -11.07
N VAL A 102 -12.76 -5.93 -10.65
CA VAL A 102 -12.29 -7.22 -10.12
C VAL A 102 -13.17 -7.61 -8.93
N LYS A 103 -13.55 -8.89 -8.82
CA LYS A 103 -14.51 -9.33 -7.80
C LYS A 103 -13.86 -9.56 -6.43
N LYS A 104 -12.64 -10.10 -6.43
CA LYS A 104 -11.88 -10.44 -5.24
C LYS A 104 -10.39 -10.27 -5.53
N ILE A 105 -9.68 -9.63 -4.61
CA ILE A 105 -8.23 -9.63 -4.56
C ILE A 105 -7.80 -10.00 -3.15
N ARG A 106 -6.65 -10.65 -3.02
CA ARG A 106 -6.09 -10.92 -1.70
C ARG A 106 -5.50 -9.63 -1.12
N CYS A 107 -5.82 -9.35 0.13
CA CYS A 107 -5.33 -8.22 0.90
C CYS A 107 -4.81 -8.70 2.26
N VAL A 108 -3.91 -7.92 2.85
CA VAL A 108 -3.65 -7.99 4.29
C VAL A 108 -4.67 -7.11 4.98
N VAL A 109 -5.41 -7.67 5.94
CA VAL A 109 -6.38 -6.93 6.76
C VAL A 109 -5.85 -6.84 8.19
N ILE A 110 -5.84 -5.63 8.72
CA ILE A 110 -5.37 -5.31 10.07
C ILE A 110 -6.55 -4.83 10.90
N GLU A 111 -6.82 -5.53 11.99
CA GLU A 111 -7.83 -5.19 13.00
C GLU A 111 -7.18 -4.63 14.25
N GLY A 112 -7.92 -3.87 15.07
CA GLY A 112 -7.43 -3.37 16.36
C GLY A 112 -6.42 -2.22 16.24
N VAL A 113 -6.44 -1.46 15.13
CA VAL A 113 -5.56 -0.31 14.94
C VAL A 113 -6.07 0.88 15.75
N GLY A 114 -5.51 1.09 16.94
CA GLY A 114 -5.89 2.21 17.82
C GLY A 114 -5.34 3.58 17.42
N VAL A 115 -5.04 3.82 16.14
CA VAL A 115 -4.54 5.11 15.63
C VAL A 115 -5.33 5.47 14.38
N GLU A 116 -5.92 6.65 14.38
CA GLU A 116 -6.74 7.15 13.28
C GLU A 116 -6.01 7.14 11.91
N PRO A 117 -6.77 6.99 10.81
CA PRO A 117 -6.28 7.27 9.46
C PRO A 117 -5.58 8.63 9.35
N ILE A 118 -4.55 8.74 8.49
CA ILE A 118 -3.81 10.00 8.30
C ILE A 118 -4.71 11.13 7.77
N SER A 119 -5.70 10.78 6.97
CA SER A 119 -6.74 11.66 6.45
C SER A 119 -8.07 10.88 6.36
N PRO A 120 -9.21 11.58 6.27
CA PRO A 120 -10.51 10.92 6.20
C PRO A 120 -10.60 9.92 5.03
N PRO A 121 -11.28 8.78 5.20
CA PRO A 121 -11.60 7.91 4.08
C PRO A 121 -12.56 8.60 3.09
N THR A 122 -12.46 8.26 1.82
CA THR A 122 -13.33 8.75 0.73
C THR A 122 -13.74 7.60 -0.21
N ASN A 123 -14.49 7.88 -1.28
CA ASN A 123 -14.81 6.90 -2.31
C ASN A 123 -13.77 6.91 -3.44
N TRP A 124 -13.64 5.80 -4.15
CA TRP A 124 -12.76 5.71 -5.32
C TRP A 124 -13.10 6.71 -6.43
N ASN A 125 -14.37 7.11 -6.58
CA ASN A 125 -14.79 8.10 -7.57
C ASN A 125 -14.30 9.51 -7.26
N ASP A 126 -13.94 9.77 -6.00
CA ASP A 126 -13.47 11.06 -5.52
C ASP A 126 -11.93 11.17 -5.54
N ILE A 127 -11.25 10.09 -5.96
CA ILE A 127 -9.79 10.05 -6.03
C ILE A 127 -9.28 10.57 -7.36
N GLU A 128 -8.41 11.57 -7.28
CA GLU A 128 -7.75 12.17 -8.44
C GLU A 128 -6.60 11.30 -8.98
N THR A 129 -6.43 11.35 -10.30
CA THR A 129 -5.21 10.87 -10.96
C THR A 129 -4.34 12.04 -11.38
N ALA A 130 -3.11 12.09 -10.88
CA ALA A 130 -2.14 13.12 -11.27
C ALA A 130 -1.28 12.67 -12.46
N PRO A 131 -1.14 13.53 -13.49
CA PRO A 131 -0.22 13.29 -14.59
C PRO A 131 1.24 13.37 -14.13
N TYR A 132 2.15 12.93 -15.01
CA TYR A 132 3.58 12.91 -14.74
C TYR A 132 4.11 14.31 -14.40
N GLY A 133 4.96 14.40 -13.36
CA GLY A 133 5.60 15.66 -12.97
C GLY A 133 4.79 16.56 -12.04
N VAL A 134 3.51 16.27 -11.79
CA VAL A 134 2.70 17.06 -10.83
C VAL A 134 3.11 16.72 -9.40
N SER A 135 3.60 17.73 -8.68
CA SER A 135 3.69 17.72 -7.22
C SER A 135 2.44 18.37 -6.63
N ARG A 136 1.98 17.89 -5.47
CA ARG A 136 1.06 18.69 -4.65
C ARG A 136 1.91 19.67 -3.85
N ASP A 137 1.42 20.89 -3.70
CA ASP A 137 1.95 21.88 -2.75
C ASP A 137 1.52 21.52 -1.33
N PHE A 138 1.85 20.31 -0.90
CA PHE A 138 1.54 19.80 0.44
C PHE A 138 2.80 19.78 1.29
N VAL A 139 2.80 20.60 2.34
CA VAL A 139 3.86 20.60 3.36
C VAL A 139 3.33 19.82 4.58
N PRO A 140 3.84 18.61 4.86
CA PRO A 140 3.35 17.81 5.96
C PRO A 140 3.76 18.42 7.32
N ASN A 141 2.80 18.56 8.23
CA ASN A 141 3.08 18.92 9.62
C ASN A 141 3.57 17.71 10.44
N GLU A 142 4.07 17.95 11.65
CA GLU A 142 4.63 16.89 12.51
C GLU A 142 3.60 15.80 12.87
N GLY A 143 2.34 16.20 13.12
CA GLY A 143 1.25 15.27 13.42
C GLY A 143 0.93 14.33 12.26
N TYR A 144 0.99 14.83 11.03
CA TYR A 144 0.89 14.02 9.81
C TYR A 144 2.04 13.01 9.74
N LEU A 145 3.28 13.48 9.91
CA LEU A 145 4.47 12.63 9.83
C LEU A 145 4.49 11.51 10.87
N LYS A 146 3.97 11.76 12.08
CA LYS A 146 3.84 10.77 13.17
C LYS A 146 2.81 9.67 12.87
N ARG A 147 1.77 9.98 12.10
CA ARG A 147 0.69 9.03 11.75
C ARG A 147 0.95 8.26 10.45
N LEU A 148 2.04 8.55 9.74
CA LEU A 148 2.45 7.79 8.56
C LEU A 148 2.81 6.35 8.93
N ARG A 149 2.10 5.38 8.34
CA ARG A 149 2.35 3.95 8.53
C ARG A 149 3.75 3.53 8.07
N LYS A 150 4.26 4.17 7.00
CA LYS A 150 5.58 3.89 6.38
C LYS A 150 5.78 2.39 6.08
N ILE A 151 4.72 1.64 5.78
CA ILE A 151 4.76 0.17 5.52
C ILE A 151 5.85 -0.16 4.51
N GLU A 152 5.90 0.53 3.37
CA GLU A 152 6.90 0.31 2.31
C GLU A 152 8.35 0.33 2.84
N LYS A 153 8.68 1.20 3.82
CA LYS A 153 10.02 1.29 4.43
C LYS A 153 10.42 -0.01 5.13
N TYR A 154 9.46 -0.69 5.75
CA TYR A 154 9.71 -1.93 6.48
C TYR A 154 9.62 -3.15 5.56
N MET A 155 8.87 -3.08 4.46
CA MET A 155 8.75 -4.17 3.47
C MET A 155 9.91 -4.21 2.47
N HIS A 156 10.52 -3.05 2.18
CA HIS A 156 11.64 -2.93 1.25
C HIS A 156 12.94 -2.61 2.01
N MET A 157 13.47 -3.61 2.73
CA MET A 157 14.74 -3.52 3.46
C MET A 157 15.99 -3.57 2.57
N ALA A 158 15.87 -3.18 1.30
CA ALA A 158 16.99 -3.24 0.36
C ALA A 158 17.98 -2.07 0.63
N LYS A 159 19.27 -2.32 0.41
CA LYS A 159 20.35 -1.38 0.76
C LYS A 159 20.24 -0.08 -0.03
N TRP A 160 19.62 -0.09 -1.21
CA TRP A 160 19.39 1.11 -2.02
C TRP A 160 18.57 2.20 -1.30
N TYR A 161 17.68 1.86 -0.36
CA TYR A 161 16.92 2.87 0.40
C TYR A 161 17.85 3.74 1.26
N ASN A 162 18.93 3.16 1.77
CA ASN A 162 19.97 3.90 2.49
C ASN A 162 20.85 4.73 1.54
N ILE A 163 21.16 4.19 0.35
CA ILE A 163 21.95 4.89 -0.68
C ILE A 163 21.19 6.12 -1.22
N VAL A 164 19.88 6.03 -1.45
CA VAL A 164 19.06 7.18 -1.91
C VAL A 164 18.96 8.29 -0.85
N ARG A 165 19.18 7.99 0.44
CA ARG A 165 19.29 9.03 1.49
C ARG A 165 20.58 9.83 1.42
N GLU A 166 21.64 9.27 0.85
CA GLU A 166 22.92 9.97 0.65
C GLU A 166 22.87 10.94 -0.54
N PHE A 167 21.86 10.81 -1.41
CA PHE A 167 21.60 11.71 -2.54
C PHE A 167 20.55 12.80 -2.24
N LYS A 168 20.26 13.08 -0.96
CA LYS A 168 19.43 14.22 -0.53
C LYS A 168 20.22 15.22 0.27
#